data_AF-A0A974UEX7-F1
#
_entry.id   AF-A0A974UEX7-F1
#
_cell.length_a   1.000
_cell.length_b   1.000
_cell.length_c   1.000
_cell.angle_alpha   90.00
_cell.angle_beta   90.00
_cell.angle_gamma   90.00
#
_symmetry.space_group_name_H-M   'P 1'
#
loop_
_entity.id
_entity.type
_entity.pdbx_description
1 polymer ?
#
loop_
_entity_poly.entity_id
_entity_poly.type
_entity_poly.pdbx_seq_one_letter_code
_entity_poly.pdbx_strand_id
1 'polypeptide(L)'
;MNFLMSIFDLHGLKIWRIIVALALNLVVMSLFFVGLNALLIQQGGWADGMDISLMLWVFLVSGLLGFGIAFLTRAERGISYAAWGSIGSFAVVTILMLEAGLLALLVALMALMGGYNGGLIGQWLRQKRDM
;
A
#
# COMPACT_ATOMS: atom_id res chain seq x y z
N MET A 1 17.37 16.11 -4.76
CA MET A 1 17.26 15.28 -3.54
C MET A 1 16.10 15.70 -2.61
N ASN A 2 15.16 16.56 -3.04
CA ASN A 2 14.18 17.20 -2.13
C ASN A 2 12.75 16.63 -2.19
N PHE A 3 12.40 15.84 -3.22
CA PHE A 3 11.02 15.40 -3.44
C PHE A 3 10.62 14.20 -2.57
N LEU A 4 11.50 13.20 -2.41
CA LEU A 4 11.22 12.07 -1.52
C LEU A 4 11.10 12.53 -0.06
N MET A 5 11.95 13.46 0.38
CA MET A 5 11.86 14.04 1.71
C MET A 5 10.55 14.82 1.91
N SER A 6 10.06 15.53 0.88
CA SER A 6 8.80 16.25 0.98
C SER A 6 7.57 15.35 1.00
N ILE A 7 7.66 14.07 0.61
CA ILE A 7 6.55 13.13 0.75
C ILE A 7 6.38 12.71 2.22
N PHE A 8 7.50 12.48 2.91
CA PHE A 8 7.52 12.05 4.31
C PHE A 8 7.59 13.19 5.34
N ASP A 9 7.62 14.45 4.88
CA ASP A 9 7.57 15.60 5.79
C ASP A 9 6.18 15.72 6.44
N LEU A 10 6.15 15.63 7.78
CA LEU A 10 4.95 15.69 8.60
C LEU A 10 4.37 17.10 8.75
N HIS A 11 5.12 18.15 8.44
CA HIS A 11 4.64 19.53 8.61
C HIS A 11 3.40 19.82 7.75
N GLY A 12 2.30 20.22 8.39
CA GLY A 12 1.04 20.51 7.70
C GLY A 12 0.20 19.27 7.32
N LEU A 13 0.63 18.06 7.68
CA LEU A 13 -0.22 16.86 7.60
C LEU A 13 -1.06 16.71 8.88
N LYS A 14 -2.33 16.35 8.73
CA LYS A 14 -3.21 16.03 9.84
C LYS A 14 -2.93 14.60 10.28
N ILE A 15 -2.34 14.43 11.47
CA ILE A 15 -1.92 13.13 12.02
C ILE A 15 -3.07 12.11 12.01
N TRP A 16 -4.30 12.51 12.35
CA TRP A 16 -5.43 11.59 12.36
C TRP A 16 -5.68 10.95 10.98
N ARG A 17 -5.43 11.66 9.87
CA ARG A 17 -5.59 11.12 8.52
C ARG A 17 -4.52 10.10 8.19
N ILE A 18 -3.30 10.30 8.71
CA ILE A 18 -2.23 9.31 8.61
C ILE A 18 -2.62 8.05 9.39
N ILE A 19 -3.13 8.20 10.61
CA ILE A 19 -3.58 7.06 11.43
C ILE A 19 -4.69 6.28 10.72
N VAL A 20 -5.69 6.97 10.14
CA VAL A 20 -6.75 6.31 9.38
C VAL A 20 -6.21 5.62 8.13
N ALA A 21 -5.31 6.26 7.38
CA ALA A 21 -4.69 5.67 6.19
C ALA A 21 -3.88 4.41 6.55
N LEU A 22 -3.13 4.45 7.64
CA LEU A 22 -2.40 3.31 8.20
C LEU A 22 -3.36 2.19 8.60
N ALA A 23 -4.38 2.49 9.40
CA ALA A 23 -5.35 1.51 9.86
C ALA A 23 -6.09 0.83 8.70
N LEU A 24 -6.49 1.61 7.68
CA LEU A 24 -7.14 1.07 6.49
C LEU A 24 -6.20 0.11 5.73
N ASN A 25 -4.94 0.49 5.54
CA ASN A 25 -3.95 -0.38 4.91
C ASN A 25 -3.70 -1.65 5.71
N LEU A 26 -3.53 -1.53 7.03
CA LEU A 26 -3.37 -2.67 7.94
C LEU A 26 -4.53 -3.67 7.79
N VAL A 27 -5.77 -3.18 7.88
CA VAL A 27 -6.97 -4.02 7.82
C VAL A 27 -7.11 -4.67 6.45
N VAL A 28 -7.05 -3.89 5.37
CA VAL A 28 -7.27 -4.42 4.02
C VAL A 28 -6.16 -5.38 3.62
N MET A 29 -4.90 -5.08 3.92
CA MET A 29 -3.78 -5.98 3.61
C MET A 29 -3.88 -7.28 4.42
N SER A 30 -4.27 -7.20 5.70
CA SER A 30 -4.49 -8.40 6.52
C SER A 30 -5.62 -9.27 5.96
N LEU A 31 -6.74 -8.67 5.59
CA LEU A 31 -7.86 -9.38 4.96
C LEU A 31 -7.46 -10.02 3.63
N PHE A 32 -6.65 -9.32 2.84
CA PHE A 32 -6.11 -9.85 1.59
C PHE A 32 -5.28 -11.12 1.81
N PHE A 33 -4.35 -11.12 2.76
CA PHE A 33 -3.54 -12.31 3.07
C PHE A 33 -4.37 -13.45 3.67
N VAL A 34 -5.37 -13.15 4.52
CA VAL A 34 -6.31 -14.16 5.03
C VAL A 34 -7.09 -14.80 3.89
N GLY A 35 -7.60 -13.98 2.95
CA GLY A 35 -8.30 -14.46 1.76
C GLY A 35 -7.41 -15.30 0.85
N LEU A 36 -6.18 -14.85 0.58
CA LEU A 36 -5.20 -15.63 -0.18
C LEU A 36 -4.92 -16.97 0.48
N ASN A 37 -4.65 -17.00 1.78
CA ASN A 37 -4.37 -18.25 2.48
C ASN A 37 -5.54 -19.24 2.37
N ALA A 38 -6.79 -18.76 2.50
CA ALA A 38 -7.98 -19.59 2.32
C ALA A 38 -8.07 -20.18 0.91
N LEU A 39 -7.72 -19.41 -0.13
CA LEU A 39 -7.68 -19.89 -1.51
C LEU A 39 -6.56 -20.92 -1.73
N LEU A 40 -5.38 -20.69 -1.16
CA LEU A 40 -4.24 -21.59 -1.29
C LEU A 40 -4.50 -22.94 -0.63
N ILE A 41 -5.15 -22.95 0.55
CA ILE A 41 -5.58 -24.19 1.20
C ILE A 41 -6.52 -25.00 0.30
N GLN A 42 -7.45 -24.33 -0.40
CA GLN A 42 -8.39 -25.00 -1.31
C GLN A 42 -7.71 -25.53 -2.59
N GLN A 43 -6.64 -24.87 -3.05
CA GLN A 43 -5.93 -25.22 -4.30
C GLN A 43 -4.80 -26.24 -4.09
N GLY A 44 -4.59 -26.74 -2.87
CA GLY A 44 -3.57 -27.75 -2.58
C GLY A 44 -2.18 -27.18 -2.28
N GLY A 45 -2.09 -25.90 -1.92
CA GLY A 45 -0.85 -25.26 -1.45
C GLY A 45 -0.21 -24.33 -2.47
N TRP A 46 1.10 -24.13 -2.34
CA TRP A 46 1.83 -23.16 -3.16
C TRP A 46 2.25 -23.74 -4.51
N ALA A 47 1.82 -23.10 -5.60
CA ALA A 47 2.24 -23.39 -6.96
C ALA A 47 3.41 -22.51 -7.42
N ASP A 48 4.10 -22.96 -8.46
CA ASP A 48 5.23 -22.25 -9.05
C ASP A 48 4.79 -20.90 -9.68
N GLY A 49 5.59 -19.85 -9.51
CA GLY A 49 5.28 -18.48 -9.97
C GLY A 49 4.25 -17.69 -9.15
N MET A 50 3.76 -18.23 -8.03
CA MET A 50 2.84 -17.50 -7.15
C MET A 50 3.52 -16.39 -6.35
N ASP A 51 4.83 -16.42 -6.19
CA ASP A 51 5.64 -15.34 -5.61
C ASP A 51 5.55 -14.05 -6.43
N ILE A 52 5.70 -14.13 -7.75
CA ILE A 52 5.54 -13.02 -8.68
C ILE A 52 4.09 -12.51 -8.64
N SER A 53 3.13 -13.44 -8.62
CA SER A 53 1.71 -13.10 -8.54
C SER A 53 1.39 -12.37 -7.23
N LEU A 54 1.94 -12.82 -6.10
CA LEU A 54 1.79 -12.19 -4.80
C LEU A 54 2.36 -10.77 -4.80
N MET A 55 3.58 -10.59 -5.34
CA MET A 55 4.21 -9.28 -5.48
C MET A 55 3.32 -8.32 -6.29
N LEU A 56 2.75 -8.78 -7.41
CA LEU A 56 1.83 -8.01 -8.23
C LEU A 56 0.53 -7.68 -7.49
N TRP A 57 -0.07 -8.66 -6.82
CA TRP A 57 -1.31 -8.41 -6.08
C TRP A 57 -1.11 -7.43 -4.93
N VAL A 58 -0.03 -7.58 -4.16
CA VAL A 58 0.31 -6.65 -3.09
C VAL A 58 0.53 -5.24 -3.63
N PHE A 59 1.22 -5.11 -4.77
CA PHE A 59 1.37 -3.84 -5.48
C PHE A 59 0.02 -3.24 -5.88
N LEU A 60 -0.86 -4.03 -6.51
CA LEU A 60 -2.16 -3.57 -6.99
C LEU A 60 -3.11 -3.19 -5.85
N VAL A 61 -3.20 -4.01 -4.80
CA VAL A 61 -4.04 -3.75 -3.63
C VAL A 61 -3.58 -2.48 -2.92
N SER A 62 -2.28 -2.37 -2.64
CA SER A 62 -1.72 -1.17 -2.02
C SER A 62 -1.89 0.06 -2.93
N GLY A 63 -1.74 -0.11 -4.25
CA GLY A 63 -1.98 0.95 -5.24
C GLY A 63 -3.42 1.43 -5.27
N LEU A 64 -4.40 0.54 -5.22
CA LEU A 64 -5.81 0.91 -5.12
C LEU A 64 -6.12 1.68 -3.83
N LEU A 65 -5.52 1.27 -2.70
CA LEU A 65 -5.64 2.00 -1.44
C LEU A 65 -5.00 3.38 -1.52
N GLY A 66 -3.76 3.48 -2.03
CA GLY A 66 -3.06 4.73 -2.22
C GLY A 66 -3.83 5.69 -3.14
N PHE A 67 -4.39 5.17 -4.23
CA PHE A 67 -5.28 5.90 -5.13
C PHE A 67 -6.50 6.44 -4.39
N GLY A 68 -7.24 5.58 -3.70
CA GLY A 68 -8.44 5.97 -2.96
C GLY A 68 -8.14 7.03 -1.91
N ILE A 69 -7.07 6.86 -1.14
CA ILE A 69 -6.62 7.83 -0.14
C ILE A 69 -6.33 9.18 -0.79
N ALA A 70 -5.46 9.23 -1.80
CA ALA A 70 -5.06 10.50 -2.42
C ALA A 70 -6.21 11.21 -3.14
N PHE A 71 -7.09 10.43 -3.78
CA PHE A 71 -8.26 10.94 -4.48
C PHE A 71 -9.31 11.53 -3.50
N LEU A 72 -9.59 10.84 -2.39
CA LEU A 72 -10.64 11.23 -1.43
C LEU A 72 -10.21 12.33 -0.45
N THR A 73 -8.94 12.39 -0.07
CA THR A 73 -8.49 13.25 1.04
C THR A 73 -8.63 14.77 0.74
N ARG A 74 -8.88 15.15 -0.54
CA ARG A 74 -8.97 16.53 -1.06
C ARG A 74 -7.84 17.46 -0.59
N ALA A 75 -6.74 16.90 -0.10
CA ALA A 75 -5.61 17.63 0.44
C ALA A 75 -4.54 17.77 -0.62
N GLU A 76 -3.86 18.91 -0.64
CA GLU A 76 -2.73 19.17 -1.55
C GLU A 76 -1.62 18.11 -1.41
N ARG A 77 -1.51 17.49 -0.23
CA ARG A 77 -0.53 16.43 0.09
C ARG A 77 -1.13 15.03 0.08
N GLY A 78 -2.01 14.74 -0.89
CA GLY A 78 -2.69 13.43 -1.04
C GLY A 78 -1.70 12.27 -1.16
N ILE A 79 -0.64 12.45 -1.95
CA ILE A 79 0.45 11.48 -2.11
C ILE A 79 1.12 11.15 -0.77
N SER A 80 1.34 12.14 0.10
CA SER A 80 1.96 11.91 1.43
C SER A 80 1.11 11.00 2.31
N TYR A 81 -0.23 11.20 2.34
CA TYR A 81 -1.11 10.31 3.10
C TYR A 81 -1.13 8.88 2.55
N ALA A 82 -1.08 8.73 1.23
CA ALA A 82 -0.99 7.41 0.58
C ALA A 82 0.35 6.71 0.91
N ALA A 83 1.47 7.44 0.83
CA ALA A 83 2.79 6.92 1.16
C ALA A 83 2.88 6.50 2.63
N TRP A 84 2.46 7.36 3.56
CA TRP A 84 2.41 7.02 4.98
C TRP A 84 1.47 5.85 5.27
N GLY A 85 0.30 5.78 4.62
CA GLY A 85 -0.62 4.66 4.75
C GLY A 85 -0.01 3.33 4.29
N SER A 86 0.75 3.36 3.19
CA SER A 86 1.39 2.16 2.61
C SER A 86 2.41 1.48 3.55
N ILE A 87 2.94 2.20 4.54
CA ILE A 87 3.79 1.63 5.60
C ILE A 87 3.02 0.59 6.43
N GLY A 88 1.71 0.76 6.61
CA GLY A 88 0.86 -0.25 7.25
C GLY A 88 0.83 -1.56 6.46
N SER A 89 0.65 -1.46 5.14
CA SER A 89 0.71 -2.62 4.25
C SER A 89 2.09 -3.28 4.25
N PHE A 90 3.17 -2.50 4.22
CA PHE A 90 4.53 -3.00 4.37
C PHE A 90 4.71 -3.79 5.67
N ALA A 91 4.28 -3.24 6.81
CA ALA A 91 4.42 -3.89 8.11
C ALA A 91 3.66 -5.23 8.16
N VAL A 92 2.43 -5.28 7.65
CA VAL A 92 1.63 -6.51 7.58
C VAL A 92 2.34 -7.57 6.74
N VAL A 93 2.79 -7.22 5.54
CA VAL A 93 3.49 -8.14 4.66
C VAL A 93 4.76 -8.68 5.34
N THR A 94 5.57 -7.82 5.93
CA THR A 94 6.80 -8.22 6.63
C THR A 94 6.52 -9.16 7.81
N ILE A 95 5.47 -8.89 8.59
CA ILE A 95 5.11 -9.74 9.75
C ILE A 95 4.55 -11.10 9.28
N LEU A 96 3.62 -11.10 8.32
CA LEU A 96 2.96 -12.33 7.88
C LEU A 96 3.86 -13.24 7.05
N MET A 97 4.88 -12.67 6.40
CA MET A 97 5.84 -13.42 5.59
C MET A 97 7.21 -13.55 6.24
N LEU A 98 7.35 -13.29 7.55
CA LEU A 98 8.66 -13.16 8.21
C LEU A 98 9.61 -14.35 7.92
N GLU A 99 9.06 -15.57 7.88
CA GLU A 99 9.82 -16.80 7.63
C GLU A 99 10.35 -16.92 6.18
N ALA A 100 9.77 -16.18 5.23
CA ALA A 100 10.18 -16.18 3.83
C ALA A 100 11.44 -15.34 3.55
N GLY A 101 12.01 -14.68 4.56
CA GLY A 101 13.28 -13.96 4.48
C GLY A 101 13.28 -12.86 3.41
N LEU A 102 14.16 -12.98 2.41
CA LEU A 102 14.31 -11.97 1.35
C LEU A 102 13.00 -11.75 0.57
N LEU A 103 12.22 -12.81 0.33
CA LEU A 103 10.95 -12.67 -0.39
C LEU A 103 9.97 -11.78 0.37
N ALA A 104 9.92 -11.88 1.71
CA ALA A 104 9.09 -11.03 2.55
C ALA A 104 9.41 -9.54 2.34
N LEU A 105 10.71 -9.22 2.28
CA LEU A 105 11.17 -7.86 2.03
C LEU A 105 10.79 -7.39 0.63
N LEU A 106 11.01 -8.22 -0.40
CA LEU A 106 10.66 -7.88 -1.78
C LEU A 106 9.15 -7.60 -1.92
N VAL A 107 8.31 -8.48 -1.39
CA VAL A 107 6.84 -8.31 -1.43
C VAL A 107 6.42 -7.09 -0.60
N ALA A 108 7.05 -6.84 0.55
CA ALA A 108 6.73 -5.68 1.38
C ALA A 108 7.09 -4.36 0.66
N LEU A 109 8.23 -4.31 -0.04
CA LEU A 109 8.60 -3.17 -0.87
C LEU A 109 7.60 -2.92 -2.00
N MET A 110 7.02 -3.98 -2.58
CA MET A 110 5.94 -3.84 -3.56
C MET A 110 4.71 -3.13 -2.98
N ALA A 111 4.42 -3.31 -1.68
CA ALA A 111 3.35 -2.58 -1.02
C ALA A 111 3.63 -1.07 -0.97
N LEU A 112 4.87 -0.67 -0.64
CA LEU A 112 5.25 0.75 -0.64
C LEU A 112 5.19 1.35 -2.05
N MET A 113 5.74 0.64 -3.04
CA MET A 113 5.70 1.07 -4.43
C MET A 113 4.27 1.19 -4.94
N GLY A 114 3.41 0.22 -4.62
CA GLY A 114 1.99 0.24 -4.97
C GLY A 114 1.32 1.49 -4.41
N GLY A 115 1.36 1.67 -3.09
CA GLY A 115 0.70 2.78 -2.41
C GLY A 115 1.18 4.16 -2.89
N TYR A 116 2.47 4.31 -3.14
CA TYR A 116 3.02 5.53 -3.72
C TYR A 116 2.51 5.81 -5.14
N ASN A 117 2.58 4.82 -6.05
CA ASN A 117 2.12 4.97 -7.43
C ASN A 117 0.60 5.21 -7.50
N GLY A 118 -0.16 4.49 -6.69
CA GLY A 118 -1.58 4.73 -6.49
C GLY A 118 -1.86 6.16 -6.07
N GLY A 119 -1.13 6.65 -5.05
CA GLY A 119 -1.23 8.01 -4.56
C GLY A 119 -0.97 9.08 -5.63
N LEU A 120 0.05 8.87 -6.48
CA LEU A 120 0.34 9.75 -7.62
C LEU A 120 -0.83 9.81 -8.59
N ILE A 121 -1.35 8.65 -9.03
CA ILE A 121 -2.47 8.56 -9.96
C ILE A 121 -3.72 9.23 -9.36
N GLY A 122 -4.00 8.96 -8.09
CA GLY A 122 -5.17 9.50 -7.38
C GLY A 122 -5.11 11.03 -7.25
N GLN A 123 -3.93 11.56 -6.92
CA GLN A 123 -3.73 13.01 -6.86
C GLN A 123 -3.84 13.67 -8.24
N TRP A 124 -3.23 13.07 -9.27
CA TRP A 124 -3.28 13.59 -10.64
C TRP A 124 -4.70 13.62 -11.21
N LEU A 125 -5.46 12.53 -11.06
CA LEU A 125 -6.86 12.47 -11.51
C LEU A 125 -7.74 13.47 -10.77
N ARG A 126 -7.48 13.70 -9.47
CA ARG A 126 -8.19 14.72 -8.70
C ARG A 126 -7.90 16.12 -9.22
N GLN A 127 -6.62 16.46 -9.42
CA GLN A 127 -6.21 17.77 -9.95
C GLN A 127 -6.87 18.05 -11.29
N LYS A 128 -6.95 17.06 -12.18
CA LYS A 128 -7.67 17.20 -13.46
C LYS A 128 -9.17 17.43 -13.34
N ARG A 129 -9.83 16.85 -12.33
CA ARG A 129 -11.27 17.02 -12.10
C ARG A 129 -11.61 18.40 -11.53
N ASP A 130 -10.71 18.94 -10.70
CA ASP A 130 -10.92 20.20 -9.99
C ASP A 130 -10.43 21.42 -10.82
N MET A 131 -9.94 21.21 -12.05
CA MET A 131 -9.63 22.21 -13.09
C MET A 131 -10.86 22.46 -13.97
#